data_AF-A0A1V4MK06-F1
#
_entry.id   AF-A0A1V4MK06-F1
#
_cell.length_a   1.000
_cell.length_b   1.000
_cell.length_c   1.000
_cell.angle_alpha   90.00
_cell.angle_beta   90.00
_cell.angle_gamma   90.00
#
_symmetry.space_group_name_H-M   'P 1'
#
loop_
_entity.id
_entity.type
_entity.pdbx_description
1 polymer ?
#
loop_
_entity_poly.entity_id
_entity_poly.type
_entity_poly.pdbx_seq_one_letter_code
_entity_poly.pdbx_strand_id
1 'polypeptide(L)'
;MMAFTEKTTNENPPIRVIFYSGYLWSYGYEEAYSRFLNWFKIFPGEIEKTRLSRLDICLDTDEIAFNEEDRELFITRARAKANHYVDDSYTYGKNFSGFTIGRGNPMLARIYNKTQEIKTKGKEWFKAIWKENGWDDNKDVWRIESQLRRAALKELKILQVEDIRENEDQLWHYLTTNWLKMNHPKWTVIKKPINPDIKPLF
;
A
#
# COMPACT_ATOMS: atom_id res chain seq x y z
N MET A 1 -4.77 -14.14 10.70
CA MET A 1 -5.86 -15.10 10.91
C MET A 1 -5.74 -16.18 9.84
N MET A 2 -5.31 -17.37 10.23
CA MET A 2 -5.40 -18.56 9.38
C MET A 2 -6.76 -19.19 9.68
N ALA A 3 -7.64 -19.24 8.68
CA ALA A 3 -8.90 -19.96 8.77
C ALA A 3 -8.72 -21.28 8.04
N PHE A 4 -9.36 -22.34 8.52
CA PHE A 4 -9.47 -23.64 7.86
C PHE A 4 -10.95 -23.92 7.65
N THR A 5 -11.34 -24.35 6.46
CA THR A 5 -12.75 -24.57 6.10
C THR A 5 -12.96 -26.02 5.70
N GLU A 6 -14.01 -26.67 6.21
CA GLU A 6 -14.32 -28.07 5.90
C GLU A 6 -14.80 -28.30 4.45
N LYS A 7 -15.36 -27.27 3.79
CA LYS A 7 -15.83 -27.39 2.41
C LYS A 7 -14.75 -26.95 1.42
N THR A 8 -14.41 -27.84 0.48
CA THR A 8 -13.78 -27.46 -0.78
C THR A 8 -14.75 -26.55 -1.53
N THR A 9 -14.43 -25.25 -1.60
CA THR A 9 -15.17 -24.33 -2.48
C THR A 9 -14.28 -24.03 -3.68
N ASN A 10 -14.79 -24.18 -4.90
CA ASN A 10 -14.05 -23.84 -6.12
C ASN A 10 -13.63 -22.35 -6.16
N GLU A 11 -14.27 -21.51 -5.34
CA GLU A 11 -14.12 -20.06 -5.37
C GLU A 11 -13.21 -19.50 -4.28
N ASN A 12 -13.23 -20.04 -3.05
CA ASN A 12 -12.45 -19.53 -1.92
C ASN A 12 -11.40 -20.53 -1.44
N PRO A 13 -10.10 -20.17 -1.46
CA PRO A 13 -9.06 -20.98 -0.85
C PRO A 13 -9.38 -21.25 0.62
N PRO A 14 -9.21 -22.49 1.11
CA PRO A 14 -9.51 -22.85 2.48
C PRO A 14 -8.55 -22.17 3.47
N ILE A 15 -7.38 -21.71 3.01
CA ILE A 15 -6.36 -21.03 3.80
C ILE A 15 -6.17 -19.61 3.27
N ARG A 16 -6.18 -18.65 4.18
CA ARG A 16 -5.86 -17.24 3.90
C ARG A 16 -4.68 -16.80 4.73
N VAL A 17 -3.73 -16.14 4.07
CA VAL A 17 -2.52 -15.58 4.67
C VAL A 17 -2.53 -14.08 4.47
N ILE A 18 -2.13 -13.33 5.50
CA ILE A 18 -2.00 -11.88 5.46
C ILE A 18 -0.62 -11.55 6.04
N PHE A 19 0.21 -10.89 5.24
CA PHE A 19 1.46 -10.31 5.70
C PHE A 19 1.19 -8.86 6.10
N TYR A 20 1.39 -8.53 7.37
CA TYR A 20 1.22 -7.17 7.87
C TYR A 20 2.47 -6.33 7.58
N SER A 21 2.28 -5.00 7.51
CA SER A 21 3.35 -4.03 7.26
C SER A 21 4.64 -4.31 8.04
N GLY A 22 4.62 -4.49 9.36
CA GLY A 22 5.86 -4.77 10.11
C GLY A 22 6.67 -5.96 9.57
N TYR A 23 5.99 -7.03 9.11
CA TYR A 23 6.66 -8.19 8.51
C TYR A 23 7.17 -7.89 7.10
N LEU A 24 6.37 -7.18 6.29
CA LEU A 24 6.76 -6.78 4.93
C LEU A 24 7.93 -5.79 4.92
N TRP A 25 7.97 -4.84 5.85
CA TRP A 25 9.06 -3.88 6.00
C TRP A 25 10.34 -4.51 6.56
N SER A 26 10.23 -5.64 7.27
CA SER A 26 11.41 -6.36 7.79
C SER A 26 12.08 -7.25 6.73
N TYR A 27 11.31 -7.83 5.81
CA TYR A 27 11.82 -8.88 4.89
C TYR A 27 11.62 -8.56 3.40
N GLY A 28 10.68 -7.69 3.06
CA GLY A 28 10.13 -7.58 1.70
C GLY A 28 9.14 -8.71 1.40
N TYR A 29 8.26 -8.49 0.43
CA TYR A 29 7.17 -9.42 0.11
C TYR A 29 7.66 -10.79 -0.40
N GLU A 30 8.72 -10.84 -1.23
CA GLU A 30 9.26 -12.11 -1.78
C GLU A 30 9.77 -13.01 -0.65
N GLU A 31 10.61 -12.47 0.23
CA GLU A 31 11.17 -13.22 1.36
C GLU A 31 10.10 -13.55 2.40
N ALA A 32 9.19 -12.61 2.70
CA ALA A 32 8.06 -12.85 3.59
C ALA A 32 7.21 -14.05 3.12
N TYR A 33 6.95 -14.11 1.82
CA TYR A 33 6.20 -15.19 1.19
C TYR A 33 6.99 -16.50 1.14
N SER A 34 8.27 -16.46 0.73
CA SER A 34 9.17 -17.62 0.72
C SER A 34 9.29 -18.26 2.11
N ARG A 35 9.50 -17.45 3.15
CA ARG A 35 9.53 -17.90 4.55
C ARG A 35 8.25 -18.60 4.95
N PHE A 36 7.10 -18.03 4.60
CA PHE A 36 5.81 -18.65 4.88
C PHE A 36 5.68 -19.99 4.16
N LEU A 37 5.98 -20.07 2.86
CA LEU A 37 5.89 -21.32 2.11
C LEU A 37 6.82 -22.39 2.68
N ASN A 38 8.05 -22.03 3.05
CA ASN A 38 9.01 -22.96 3.63
C ASN A 38 8.54 -23.47 5.01
N TRP A 39 7.98 -22.60 5.85
CA TRP A 39 7.34 -23.03 7.09
C TRP A 39 6.10 -23.89 6.82
N PHE A 40 5.28 -23.54 5.83
CA PHE A 40 4.02 -24.25 5.56
C PHE A 40 4.22 -25.66 5.01
N LYS A 41 5.37 -25.93 4.36
CA LYS A 41 5.77 -27.28 3.90
C LYS A 41 5.93 -28.31 5.03
N ILE A 42 5.92 -27.90 6.31
CA ILE A 42 5.94 -28.85 7.44
C ILE A 42 4.63 -29.64 7.56
N PHE A 43 3.53 -29.11 7.01
CA PHE A 43 2.24 -29.79 7.03
C PHE A 43 2.19 -30.83 5.90
N PRO A 44 1.55 -32.00 6.12
CA PRO A 44 1.39 -33.00 5.08
C PRO A 44 0.49 -32.47 3.96
N GLY A 45 0.92 -32.67 2.71
CA GLY A 45 0.18 -32.29 1.51
C GLY A 45 0.97 -31.43 0.54
N GLU A 46 0.36 -31.10 -0.59
CA GLU A 46 0.94 -30.25 -1.63
C GLU A 46 0.12 -28.97 -1.80
N ILE A 47 0.81 -27.87 -2.12
CA ILE A 47 0.16 -26.61 -2.47
C ILE A 47 -0.24 -26.68 -3.95
N GLU A 48 -1.50 -26.99 -4.22
CA GLU A 48 -2.01 -27.06 -5.61
C GLU A 48 -1.99 -25.69 -6.30
N LYS A 49 -2.38 -24.62 -5.59
CA LYS A 49 -2.53 -23.29 -6.16
C LYS A 49 -2.46 -22.18 -5.11
N THR A 50 -1.82 -21.06 -5.45
CA THR A 50 -1.90 -19.81 -4.68
C THR A 50 -2.71 -18.76 -5.43
N ARG A 51 -3.25 -17.77 -4.71
CA ARG A 51 -4.03 -16.67 -5.29
C ARG A 51 -3.77 -15.38 -4.51
N LEU A 52 -3.33 -14.33 -5.20
CA LEU A 52 -3.22 -13.00 -4.63
C LEU A 52 -4.61 -12.34 -4.55
N SER A 53 -5.10 -12.10 -3.34
CA SER A 53 -6.46 -11.57 -3.11
C SER A 53 -6.50 -10.06 -2.89
N ARG A 54 -5.39 -9.50 -2.39
CA ARG A 54 -5.20 -8.10 -2.07
C ARG A 54 -3.72 -7.75 -2.14
N LEU A 55 -3.43 -6.57 -2.66
CA LEU A 55 -2.11 -5.97 -2.70
C LEU A 55 -2.25 -4.50 -2.33
N ASP A 56 -1.48 -4.04 -1.34
CA ASP A 56 -1.41 -2.65 -0.95
C ASP A 56 0.01 -2.19 -1.28
N ILE A 57 0.15 -1.27 -2.23
CA ILE A 57 1.46 -0.71 -2.65
C ILE A 57 1.53 0.70 -2.15
N CYS A 58 2.68 1.10 -1.59
CA CYS A 58 2.82 2.45 -1.08
C CYS A 58 4.12 3.13 -1.48
N LEU A 59 4.09 4.46 -1.43
CA LEU A 59 5.24 5.34 -1.45
C LEU A 59 5.16 6.28 -0.25
N ASP A 60 6.26 6.35 0.48
CA ASP A 60 6.51 7.37 1.48
C ASP A 60 7.38 8.48 0.86
N THR A 61 7.01 9.74 1.08
CA THR A 61 7.77 10.89 0.60
C THR A 61 7.66 12.06 1.57
N ASP A 62 8.75 12.79 1.74
CA ASP A 62 8.83 14.09 2.42
C ASP A 62 8.96 15.25 1.42
N GLU A 63 8.90 14.97 0.12
CA GLU A 63 9.01 15.97 -0.95
C GLU A 63 7.69 16.71 -1.19
N ILE A 64 6.57 16.13 -0.75
CA ILE A 64 5.22 16.63 -0.97
C ILE A 64 4.45 16.59 0.36
N ALA A 65 3.89 17.73 0.73
CA ALA A 65 2.89 17.83 1.78
C ALA A 65 1.53 18.10 1.14
N PHE A 66 0.48 17.47 1.67
CA PHE A 66 -0.88 17.64 1.18
C PHE A 66 -1.70 18.45 2.16
N ASN A 67 -2.56 19.31 1.63
CA ASN A 67 -3.64 19.96 2.33
C ASN A 67 -4.99 19.42 1.82
N GLU A 68 -6.07 19.95 2.38
CA GLU A 68 -7.43 19.51 2.04
C GLU A 68 -7.81 19.80 0.58
N GLU A 69 -7.39 20.94 0.05
CA GLU A 69 -7.73 21.42 -1.29
C GLU A 69 -7.05 20.59 -2.38
N ASP A 70 -5.87 20.04 -2.09
CA ASP A 70 -5.10 19.20 -3.02
C ASP A 70 -5.87 17.96 -3.49
N ARG A 71 -6.88 17.51 -2.74
CA ARG A 71 -7.76 16.41 -3.15
C ARG A 71 -8.37 16.64 -4.53
N GLU A 72 -8.68 17.89 -4.86
CA GLU A 72 -9.32 18.24 -6.14
C GLU A 72 -8.34 18.22 -7.32
N LEU A 73 -7.02 18.25 -7.05
CA LEU A 73 -5.98 18.12 -8.08
C LEU A 73 -5.84 16.69 -8.62
N PHE A 74 -6.44 15.69 -7.96
CA PHE A 74 -6.37 14.30 -8.39
C PHE A 74 -7.39 13.97 -9.48
N ILE A 75 -6.87 13.57 -10.64
CA ILE A 75 -7.63 12.94 -11.72
C ILE A 75 -7.62 11.43 -11.48
N THR A 76 -8.80 10.81 -11.46
CA THR A 76 -8.94 9.40 -11.08
C THR A 76 -10.07 8.71 -11.81
N ARG A 77 -9.96 7.38 -11.95
CA ARG A 77 -11.06 6.50 -12.41
C ARG A 77 -12.08 6.20 -11.31
N ALA A 78 -11.79 6.55 -10.06
CA ALA A 78 -12.69 6.33 -8.94
C ALA A 78 -13.91 7.27 -8.97
N ARG A 79 -15.08 6.75 -8.60
CA ARG A 79 -16.34 7.54 -8.54
C ARG A 79 -16.52 8.36 -7.26
N ALA A 80 -15.63 8.23 -6.29
CA ALA A 80 -15.78 8.85 -4.97
C ALA A 80 -14.43 9.28 -4.39
N LYS A 81 -14.42 10.37 -3.64
CA LYS A 81 -13.28 10.86 -2.84
C LYS A 81 -13.80 11.35 -1.47
N ALA A 82 -13.00 11.28 -0.42
CA ALA A 82 -13.38 11.71 0.94
C ALA A 82 -12.16 12.18 1.77
N ASN A 83 -12.34 13.25 2.55
CA ASN A 83 -11.32 13.82 3.45
C ASN A 83 -11.32 13.14 4.82
N HIS A 84 -10.16 13.12 5.48
CA HIS A 84 -9.94 12.57 6.83
C HIS A 84 -9.25 13.59 7.72
N TYR A 85 -9.69 13.65 8.97
CA TYR A 85 -9.13 14.52 9.99
C TYR A 85 -8.86 13.71 11.25
N VAL A 86 -7.90 14.17 12.03
CA VAL A 86 -7.61 13.67 13.37
C VAL A 86 -7.77 14.79 14.38
N ASP A 87 -8.26 14.44 15.57
CA ASP A 87 -8.38 15.38 16.68
C ASP A 87 -6.98 15.72 17.21
N ASP A 88 -6.68 17.00 17.31
CA ASP A 88 -5.47 17.47 17.98
C ASP A 88 -5.78 17.63 19.46
N SER A 89 -5.15 16.85 20.33
CA SER A 89 -5.40 16.96 21.78
C SER A 89 -4.88 18.27 22.37
N TYR A 90 -4.03 19.01 21.67
CA TYR A 90 -3.41 20.26 22.14
C TYR A 90 -4.07 21.53 21.58
N THR A 91 -4.89 21.44 20.53
CA THR A 91 -5.62 22.57 19.95
C THR A 91 -7.10 22.21 19.78
N TYR A 92 -8.03 23.14 19.97
CA TYR A 92 -9.48 22.91 19.84
C TYR A 92 -9.94 22.71 18.37
N GLY A 93 -9.15 22.03 17.53
CA GLY A 93 -9.34 21.89 16.09
C GLY A 93 -9.06 20.48 15.56
N LYS A 94 -9.71 20.15 14.43
CA LYS A 94 -9.45 18.94 13.65
C LYS A 94 -8.34 19.23 12.64
N ASN A 95 -7.22 18.53 12.75
CA ASN A 95 -6.13 18.67 11.79
C ASN A 95 -6.37 17.73 10.61
N PHE A 96 -6.27 18.28 9.39
CA PHE A 96 -6.33 17.49 8.18
C PHE A 96 -5.20 16.46 8.18
N SER A 97 -5.56 15.20 7.95
CA SER A 97 -4.64 14.06 8.06
C SER A 97 -4.49 13.29 6.75
N GLY A 98 -5.33 13.58 5.76
CA GLY A 98 -5.30 12.90 4.46
C GLY A 98 -6.67 12.77 3.79
N PHE A 99 -6.70 12.09 2.65
CA PHE A 99 -7.93 11.74 1.94
C PHE A 99 -7.84 10.35 1.33
N THR A 100 -9.03 9.82 1.03
CA THR A 100 -9.22 8.56 0.30
C THR A 100 -9.87 8.81 -1.04
N ILE A 101 -9.47 8.03 -2.04
CA ILE A 101 -10.00 8.07 -3.40
C ILE A 101 -10.44 6.65 -3.78
N GLY A 102 -11.73 6.46 -4.07
CA GLY A 102 -12.36 5.16 -4.26
C GLY A 102 -13.03 4.62 -3.00
N ARG A 103 -13.69 3.46 -3.15
CA ARG A 103 -14.48 2.82 -2.07
C ARG A 103 -13.89 1.48 -1.61
N GLY A 104 -12.74 1.07 -2.15
CA GLY A 104 -12.07 -0.17 -1.75
C GLY A 104 -12.39 -1.39 -2.59
N ASN A 105 -13.30 -1.29 -3.57
CA ASN A 105 -13.58 -2.35 -4.54
C ASN A 105 -13.83 -1.75 -5.95
N PRO A 106 -13.04 -2.10 -6.97
CA PRO A 106 -11.88 -2.99 -6.92
C PRO A 106 -10.62 -2.32 -6.34
N MET A 107 -10.60 -0.98 -6.21
CA MET A 107 -9.43 -0.21 -5.80
C MET A 107 -9.77 0.92 -4.80
N LEU A 108 -8.74 1.36 -4.08
CA LEU A 108 -8.75 2.51 -3.18
C LEU A 108 -7.34 3.10 -3.07
N ALA A 109 -7.22 4.41 -3.15
CA ALA A 109 -6.03 5.13 -2.72
C ALA A 109 -6.26 5.79 -1.36
N ARG A 110 -5.20 5.83 -0.56
CA ARG A 110 -5.11 6.61 0.68
C ARG A 110 -3.88 7.51 0.55
N ILE A 111 -4.07 8.80 0.78
CA ILE A 111 -2.99 9.77 0.85
C ILE A 111 -3.08 10.40 2.22
N TYR A 112 -2.08 10.22 3.08
CA TYR A 112 -2.17 10.64 4.48
C TYR A 112 -0.82 10.99 5.10
N ASN A 113 -0.86 11.85 6.11
CA ASN A 113 0.31 12.24 6.89
C ASN A 113 0.76 11.03 7.73
N LYS A 114 1.80 10.36 7.26
CA LYS A 114 2.31 9.14 7.87
C LYS A 114 3.06 9.45 9.16
N THR A 115 3.71 10.61 9.24
CA THR A 115 4.40 11.09 10.45
C THR A 115 3.42 11.24 11.61
N GLN A 116 2.23 11.78 11.36
CA GLN A 116 1.18 11.87 12.36
C GLN A 116 0.60 10.49 12.72
N GLU A 117 0.35 9.61 11.73
CA GLU A 117 -0.18 8.27 11.98
C GLU A 117 0.75 7.43 12.87
N ILE A 118 2.06 7.45 12.62
CA ILE A 118 3.00 6.60 13.36
C ILE A 118 3.14 7.03 14.82
N LYS A 119 3.00 8.34 15.13
CA LYS A 119 2.99 8.86 16.50
C LYS A 119 1.78 8.29 17.26
N THR A 120 0.60 8.40 16.67
CA THR A 120 -0.66 7.93 17.30
C THR A 120 -0.76 6.40 17.38
N LYS A 121 -0.13 5.67 16.46
CA LYS A 121 -0.22 4.20 16.38
C LYS A 121 0.99 3.46 16.96
N GLY A 122 1.95 4.17 17.56
CA GLY A 122 3.15 3.57 18.15
C GLY A 122 4.06 2.88 17.14
N LYS A 123 4.14 3.40 15.92
CA LYS A 123 4.96 2.85 14.82
C LYS A 123 6.19 3.70 14.53
N GLU A 124 6.78 4.31 15.57
CA GLU A 124 7.89 5.25 15.40
C GLU A 124 9.15 4.63 14.79
N TRP A 125 9.26 3.30 14.74
CA TRP A 125 10.33 2.57 14.03
C TRP A 125 10.44 2.95 12.54
N PHE A 126 9.37 3.47 11.92
CA PHE A 126 9.42 4.03 10.56
C PHE A 126 10.43 5.17 10.42
N LYS A 127 10.64 5.98 11.48
CA LYS A 127 11.58 7.10 11.47
C LYS A 127 13.01 6.64 11.15
N ALA A 128 13.43 5.49 11.68
CA ALA A 128 14.76 4.95 11.40
C ALA A 128 14.91 4.60 9.92
N ILE A 129 13.91 3.92 9.34
CA ILE A 129 13.88 3.56 7.92
C ILE A 129 13.92 4.80 7.04
N TRP A 130 13.12 5.82 7.35
CA TRP A 130 13.13 7.07 6.59
C TRP A 130 14.47 7.80 6.68
N LYS A 131 15.09 7.88 7.87
CA LYS A 131 16.42 8.49 8.05
C LYS A 131 17.49 7.78 7.22
N GLU A 132 17.48 6.45 7.20
CA GLU A 132 18.38 5.65 6.36
C GLU A 132 18.18 5.91 4.85
N ASN A 133 16.99 6.35 4.46
CA ASN A 133 16.61 6.67 3.08
C ASN A 133 16.62 8.18 2.77
N GLY A 134 17.29 9.00 3.60
CA GLY A 134 17.54 10.42 3.31
C GLY A 134 16.43 11.39 3.71
N TRP A 135 15.50 10.97 4.56
CA TRP A 135 14.45 11.85 5.11
C TRP A 135 15.03 13.04 5.89
N ASP A 136 14.53 14.23 5.58
CA ASP A 136 14.72 15.45 6.38
C ASP A 136 13.78 15.43 7.58
N ASP A 137 14.31 15.26 8.79
CA ASP A 137 13.52 15.10 10.02
C ASP A 137 12.75 16.36 10.46
N ASN A 138 12.91 17.47 9.74
CA ASN A 138 12.08 18.67 9.87
C ASN A 138 10.81 18.63 9.01
N LYS A 139 10.66 17.63 8.13
CA LYS A 139 9.52 17.48 7.23
C LYS A 139 8.63 16.31 7.62
N ASP A 140 7.33 16.49 7.42
CA ASP A 140 6.39 15.39 7.52
C ASP A 140 6.48 14.47 6.30
N VAL A 141 6.58 13.16 6.55
CA VAL A 141 6.39 12.12 5.55
C VAL A 141 4.89 11.90 5.28
N TRP A 142 4.52 11.91 4.01
CA TRP A 142 3.22 11.53 3.49
C TRP A 142 3.30 10.18 2.78
N ARG A 143 2.30 9.33 3.02
CA ARG A 143 2.15 8.05 2.32
C ARG A 143 1.07 8.14 1.27
N ILE A 144 1.40 7.75 0.04
CA ILE A 144 0.45 7.43 -1.02
C ILE A 144 0.35 5.90 -1.10
N GLU A 145 -0.79 5.34 -0.75
CA GLU A 145 -1.04 3.90 -0.72
C GLU A 145 -2.17 3.54 -1.68
N SER A 146 -1.93 2.58 -2.57
CA SER A 146 -2.91 2.01 -3.50
C SER A 146 -3.25 0.58 -3.09
N GLN A 147 -4.48 0.36 -2.66
CA GLN A 147 -5.05 -0.95 -2.37
C GLN A 147 -5.74 -1.50 -3.62
N LEU A 148 -5.30 -2.66 -4.08
CA LEU A 148 -5.92 -3.44 -5.15
C LEU A 148 -6.57 -4.69 -4.56
N ARG A 149 -7.80 -4.99 -4.98
CA ARG A 149 -8.48 -6.26 -4.69
C ARG A 149 -8.50 -7.16 -5.90
N ARG A 150 -8.91 -8.41 -5.68
CA ARG A 150 -8.90 -9.49 -6.68
C ARG A 150 -9.44 -9.10 -8.06
N ALA A 151 -10.50 -8.30 -8.16
CA ALA A 151 -11.04 -7.87 -9.45
C ALA A 151 -10.02 -7.03 -10.25
N ALA A 152 -9.41 -5.99 -9.66
CA ALA A 152 -8.36 -5.21 -10.30
C ALA A 152 -7.10 -6.05 -10.57
N LEU A 153 -6.71 -6.90 -9.62
CA LEU A 153 -5.56 -7.81 -9.79
C LEU A 153 -5.73 -8.76 -10.97
N LYS A 154 -6.94 -9.28 -11.19
CA LYS A 154 -7.26 -10.10 -12.38
C LYS A 154 -7.15 -9.30 -13.67
N GLU A 155 -7.68 -8.07 -13.70
CA GLU A 155 -7.59 -7.19 -14.88
C GLU A 155 -6.14 -6.85 -15.23
N LEU A 156 -5.28 -6.67 -14.22
CA LEU A 156 -3.86 -6.40 -14.35
C LEU A 156 -3.00 -7.67 -14.53
N LYS A 157 -3.62 -8.86 -14.58
CA LYS A 157 -2.95 -10.17 -14.70
C LYS A 157 -1.95 -10.48 -13.57
N ILE A 158 -2.15 -9.92 -12.37
CA ILE A 158 -1.36 -10.22 -11.16
C ILE A 158 -2.15 -11.21 -10.31
N LEU A 159 -1.99 -12.50 -10.60
CA LEU A 159 -2.82 -13.56 -10.05
C LEU A 159 -2.22 -14.22 -8.81
N GLN A 160 -0.89 -14.21 -8.66
CA GLN A 160 -0.08 -14.79 -7.60
C GLN A 160 0.98 -13.78 -7.12
N VAL A 161 1.79 -14.13 -6.11
CA VAL A 161 2.78 -13.20 -5.52
C VAL A 161 3.94 -12.97 -6.48
N GLU A 162 4.30 -14.00 -7.21
CA GLU A 162 5.39 -14.06 -8.18
C GLU A 162 5.13 -13.10 -9.35
N ASP A 163 3.87 -12.98 -9.79
CA ASP A 163 3.46 -12.08 -10.88
C ASP A 163 3.73 -10.60 -10.56
N ILE A 164 3.89 -10.23 -9.27
CA ILE A 164 4.12 -8.84 -8.86
C ILE A 164 5.44 -8.33 -9.44
N ARG A 165 6.51 -9.12 -9.32
CA ARG A 165 7.85 -8.73 -9.79
C ARG A 165 7.90 -8.55 -11.29
N GLU A 166 7.26 -9.47 -12.01
CA GLU A 166 7.21 -9.46 -13.47
C GLU A 166 6.46 -8.26 -14.04
N ASN A 167 5.53 -7.70 -13.26
CA ASN A 167 4.65 -6.62 -13.69
C ASN A 167 4.86 -5.32 -12.89
N GLU A 168 5.96 -5.19 -12.14
CA GLU A 168 6.15 -4.10 -11.17
C GLU A 168 6.07 -2.71 -11.82
N ASP A 169 6.76 -2.50 -12.94
CA ASP A 169 6.78 -1.20 -13.63
C ASP A 169 5.43 -0.88 -14.28
N GLN A 170 4.77 -1.88 -14.86
CA GLN A 170 3.43 -1.70 -15.45
C GLN A 170 2.40 -1.39 -14.38
N LEU A 171 2.46 -2.08 -13.24
CA LEU A 171 1.62 -1.85 -12.08
C LEU A 171 1.85 -0.45 -11.53
N TRP A 172 3.11 -0.05 -11.33
CA TRP A 172 3.45 1.29 -10.87
C TRP A 172 2.94 2.37 -11.83
N HIS A 173 3.17 2.19 -13.13
CA HIS A 173 2.66 3.10 -14.15
C HIS A 173 1.13 3.21 -14.09
N TYR A 174 0.43 2.08 -14.06
CA TYR A 174 -1.03 2.08 -13.97
C TYR A 174 -1.54 2.84 -12.76
N LEU A 175 -0.95 2.61 -11.59
CA LEU A 175 -1.36 3.25 -10.35
C LEU A 175 -1.11 4.76 -10.33
N THR A 176 0.01 5.21 -10.90
CA THR A 176 0.47 6.61 -10.80
C THR A 176 0.15 7.49 -12.01
N THR A 177 -0.27 6.90 -13.14
CA THR A 177 -0.59 7.65 -14.37
C THR A 177 -2.00 7.39 -14.88
N ASN A 178 -2.48 6.13 -14.81
CA ASN A 178 -3.76 5.75 -15.41
C ASN A 178 -4.93 5.79 -14.43
N TRP A 179 -4.72 5.32 -13.19
CA TRP A 179 -5.77 5.18 -12.19
C TRP A 179 -5.87 6.38 -11.25
N LEU A 180 -4.72 6.90 -10.80
CA LEU A 180 -4.64 8.10 -9.97
C LEU A 180 -3.47 8.96 -10.44
N LYS A 181 -3.80 10.12 -11.01
CA LYS A 181 -2.82 11.12 -11.46
C LYS A 181 -3.04 12.42 -10.70
N MET A 182 -1.97 13.02 -10.22
CA MET A 182 -2.03 14.38 -9.67
C MET A 182 -1.76 15.40 -10.77
N ASN A 183 -2.63 16.38 -10.92
CA ASN A 183 -2.44 17.50 -11.82
C ASN A 183 -1.89 18.71 -11.06
N HIS A 184 -0.62 18.63 -10.67
CA HIS A 184 0.07 19.72 -9.98
C HIS A 184 1.22 20.27 -10.85
N PRO A 185 1.43 21.60 -10.93
CA PRO A 185 2.45 22.20 -11.79
C PRO A 185 3.86 21.65 -11.58
N LYS A 186 4.18 21.27 -10.34
CA LYS A 186 5.48 20.68 -9.97
C LYS A 186 5.52 19.14 -10.03
N TRP A 187 4.38 18.47 -10.06
CA TRP A 187 4.28 17.02 -9.85
C TRP A 187 3.19 16.45 -10.75
N THR A 188 3.58 16.06 -11.96
CA THR A 188 2.64 15.52 -12.97
C THR A 188 2.51 13.99 -12.90
N VAL A 189 3.49 13.33 -12.27
CA VAL A 189 3.54 11.89 -12.00
C VAL A 189 4.28 11.69 -10.68
N ILE A 190 3.74 10.83 -9.81
CA ILE A 190 4.45 10.36 -8.62
C ILE A 190 5.56 9.44 -9.11
N LYS A 191 6.81 9.90 -9.08
CA LYS A 191 7.95 9.12 -9.58
C LYS A 191 8.13 7.87 -8.71
N LYS A 192 8.51 6.76 -9.34
CA LYS A 192 9.07 5.61 -8.61
C LYS A 192 10.27 6.13 -7.80
N PRO A 193 10.50 5.69 -6.55
CA PRO A 193 11.71 6.07 -5.83
C PRO A 193 12.92 5.77 -6.74
N ILE A 194 13.78 6.78 -6.89
CA ILE A 194 14.80 6.87 -7.97
C ILE A 194 15.95 5.85 -7.78
N ASN A 195 15.99 5.16 -6.64
CA ASN A 195 17.04 4.20 -6.36
C ASN A 195 16.53 2.76 -6.60
N PRO A 196 17.12 1.99 -7.55
CA PRO A 196 16.79 0.57 -7.75
C PRO A 196 17.12 -0.32 -6.53
N ASP A 197 17.94 0.16 -5.59
CA ASP A 197 18.18 -0.48 -4.29
C ASP A 197 17.15 -0.07 -3.22
N ILE A 198 16.42 1.04 -3.44
CA ILE A 198 15.21 1.36 -2.69
C ILE A 198 14.08 0.63 -3.38
N LYS A 199 13.90 -0.63 -2.99
CA LYS A 199 12.74 -1.43 -3.36
C LYS A 199 11.49 -0.57 -3.19
N PRO A 200 10.53 -0.54 -4.13
CA PRO A 200 9.18 -0.11 -3.79
C PRO A 200 8.72 -1.02 -2.65
N LEU A 201 8.69 -0.48 -1.43
CA LEU A 201 8.47 -1.27 -0.23
C LEU A 201 6.96 -1.53 -0.09
N PHE A 202 6.59 -2.79 -0.35
CA PHE A 202 5.27 -3.38 -0.11
C PHE A 202 4.86 -3.25 1.36
#